data_AF-A0A0Q1BB80-F1
#
_entry.id   AF-A0A0Q1BB80-F1
#
_cell.length_a   1.000
_cell.length_b   1.000
_cell.length_c   1.000
_cell.angle_alpha   90.00
_cell.angle_beta   90.00
_cell.angle_gamma   90.00
#
_symmetry.space_group_name_H-M   'P 1'
#
loop_
_entity.id
_entity.type
_entity.pdbx_description
1 polymer ?
#
loop_
_entity_poly.entity_id
_entity_poly.type
_entity_poly.pdbx_seq_one_letter_code
_entity_poly.pdbx_strand_id
1 'polypeptide(L)'
;MKKILFTIFLLVISSKSFSQNDDFQYVTSAKDGTEVYLYFEKDNYDTKEFWLKIVPPIKTGKNKKGKLIKTGGGSSVQFYKLDCSEKTYSTSDGVIYDRNGEIIEKIYNDSYNDKIIPGTVMSAVYRYVCETE
;
A
#
# COMPACT_ATOMS: atom_id res chain seq x y z
N MET A 1 -20.10 -37.07 29.86
CA MET A 1 -19.25 -36.93 28.65
C MET A 1 -19.76 -35.86 27.66
N LYS A 2 -21.07 -35.74 27.38
CA LYS A 2 -21.62 -34.72 26.45
C LYS A 2 -21.27 -33.26 26.80
N LYS A 3 -21.15 -32.91 28.09
CA LYS A 3 -20.83 -31.53 28.53
C LYS A 3 -19.38 -31.12 28.22
N ILE A 4 -18.43 -32.06 28.24
CA ILE A 4 -17.00 -31.78 27.96
C ILE A 4 -16.77 -31.55 26.47
N LEU A 5 -17.48 -32.30 25.62
CA LEU A 5 -17.42 -32.13 24.16
C LEU A 5 -17.92 -30.74 23.71
N PHE A 6 -18.94 -30.21 24.38
CA PHE A 6 -19.49 -28.88 24.07
C PHE A 6 -18.50 -27.76 24.44
N THR A 7 -17.76 -27.91 25.55
CA THR A 7 -16.73 -26.94 25.96
C THR A 7 -15.53 -26.93 25.02
N ILE A 8 -15.10 -28.10 24.53
CA ILE A 8 -14.02 -28.21 23.54
C ILE A 8 -14.45 -27.57 22.21
N PHE A 9 -15.71 -27.76 21.80
CA PHE A 9 -16.24 -27.16 20.56
C PHE A 9 -16.28 -25.62 20.63
N LEU A 10 -16.63 -25.04 21.77
CA LEU A 10 -16.62 -23.59 21.98
C LEU A 10 -15.20 -22.97 21.94
N LEU A 11 -14.19 -23.68 22.44
CA LEU A 11 -12.79 -23.22 22.43
C LEU A 11 -12.17 -23.18 21.02
N VAL A 12 -12.60 -24.06 20.11
CA VAL A 12 -12.10 -24.07 18.73
C VAL A 12 -12.67 -22.91 17.92
N ILE A 13 -13.92 -22.50 18.18
CA ILE A 13 -14.57 -21.40 17.45
C ILE A 13 -13.98 -20.03 17.85
N SER A 14 -13.55 -19.86 19.10
CA SER A 14 -12.92 -18.61 19.57
C SER A 14 -11.54 -18.32 18.96
N SER A 15 -10.90 -19.28 18.28
CA SER A 15 -9.59 -19.08 17.63
C SER A 15 -9.67 -18.41 16.24
N LYS A 16 -10.88 -18.10 15.77
CA LYS A 16 -11.11 -17.48 14.45
C LYS A 16 -11.58 -16.02 14.52
N SER A 17 -11.64 -15.44 15.72
CA SER A 17 -12.14 -14.07 15.88
C SER A 17 -10.96 -13.09 15.96
N PHE A 18 -10.96 -12.13 15.03
CA PHE A 18 -10.05 -10.97 14.87
C PHE A 18 -8.77 -11.21 14.07
N SER A 19 -8.92 -11.33 12.74
CA SER A 19 -7.96 -10.74 11.81
C SER A 19 -8.49 -9.32 11.51
N GLN A 20 -7.98 -8.33 12.23
CA GLN A 20 -7.95 -6.96 11.73
C GLN A 20 -6.90 -6.98 10.64
N ASN A 21 -7.33 -7.17 9.39
CA ASN A 21 -6.40 -7.36 8.30
C ASN A 21 -5.91 -5.98 7.85
N ASP A 22 -4.88 -5.47 8.56
CA ASP A 22 -4.11 -4.27 8.20
C ASP A 22 -3.21 -4.53 6.97
N ASP A 23 -3.72 -5.30 6.01
CA ASP A 23 -2.98 -5.84 4.89
C ASP A 23 -3.17 -4.97 3.65
N PHE A 24 -2.04 -4.54 3.09
CA PHE A 24 -1.99 -3.86 1.80
C PHE A 24 -2.44 -4.79 0.66
N GLN A 25 -3.36 -4.31 -0.17
CA GLN A 25 -3.89 -5.01 -1.35
C GLN A 25 -3.10 -4.62 -2.60
N TYR A 26 -2.72 -5.61 -3.42
CA TYR A 26 -2.05 -5.35 -4.70
C TYR A 26 -3.02 -4.71 -5.70
N VAL A 27 -2.58 -3.65 -6.38
CA VAL A 27 -3.38 -2.92 -7.37
C VAL A 27 -2.81 -3.03 -8.77
N THR A 28 -1.52 -2.71 -8.93
CA THR A 28 -0.90 -2.69 -10.26
C THR A 28 0.62 -2.77 -10.17
N SER A 29 1.27 -2.91 -11.33
CA SER A 29 2.71 -2.76 -11.45
C SER A 29 3.08 -1.90 -12.66
N ALA A 30 4.14 -1.11 -12.50
CA ALA A 30 4.76 -0.37 -13.59
C ALA A 30 5.56 -1.31 -14.49
N LYS A 31 5.87 -0.84 -15.72
CA LYS A 31 6.65 -1.61 -16.71
C LYS A 31 8.03 -2.06 -16.20
N ASP A 32 8.60 -1.32 -15.27
CA ASP A 32 9.92 -1.62 -14.73
C ASP A 32 9.89 -2.68 -13.61
N GLY A 33 8.71 -3.15 -13.21
CA GLY A 33 8.49 -4.11 -12.13
C GLY A 33 8.15 -3.48 -10.78
N THR A 34 7.97 -2.16 -10.71
CA THR A 34 7.55 -1.49 -9.47
C THR A 34 6.12 -1.86 -9.14
N GLU A 35 5.88 -2.41 -7.96
CA GLU A 35 4.55 -2.83 -7.51
C GLU A 35 3.88 -1.74 -6.69
N VAL A 36 2.56 -1.68 -6.77
CA VAL A 36 1.72 -0.68 -6.11
C VAL A 36 0.64 -1.38 -5.31
N TYR A 37 0.55 -1.03 -4.04
CA TYR A 37 -0.42 -1.58 -3.11
C TYR A 37 -1.20 -0.48 -2.39
N LEU A 38 -2.42 -0.78 -1.97
CA LEU A 38 -3.30 0.14 -1.24
C LEU A 38 -3.77 -0.47 0.07
N TYR A 39 -3.91 0.36 1.10
CA TYR A 39 -4.65 0.03 2.31
C TYR A 39 -5.65 1.16 2.59
N PHE A 40 -6.95 0.87 2.52
CA PHE A 40 -8.00 1.88 2.68
C PHE A 40 -8.29 2.13 4.16
N GLU A 41 -8.26 3.41 4.56
CA GLU A 41 -8.69 3.82 5.90
C GLU A 41 -10.14 4.28 5.93
N LYS A 42 -10.56 5.05 4.92
CA LYS A 42 -11.93 5.51 4.78
C LYS A 42 -12.39 5.43 3.34
N ASP A 43 -13.62 4.96 3.20
CA ASP A 43 -14.30 4.83 1.93
C ASP A 43 -15.62 5.62 2.00
N ASN A 44 -15.58 6.88 1.58
CA ASN A 44 -16.77 7.71 1.39
C ASN A 44 -17.12 7.77 -0.10
N TYR A 45 -18.36 8.15 -0.41
CA TYR A 45 -18.87 8.14 -1.79
C TYR A 45 -17.99 8.92 -2.78
N ASP A 46 -17.65 10.18 -2.48
CA ASP A 46 -16.86 11.03 -3.38
C ASP A 46 -15.36 11.09 -3.02
N THR A 47 -14.99 10.59 -1.84
CA THR A 47 -13.64 10.75 -1.30
C THR A 47 -13.14 9.48 -0.66
N LYS A 48 -11.97 9.01 -1.11
CA LYS A 48 -11.34 7.79 -0.64
C LYS A 48 -10.03 8.15 0.06
N GLU A 49 -9.82 7.65 1.27
CA GLU A 49 -8.61 7.86 2.08
C GLU A 49 -7.88 6.53 2.22
N PHE A 50 -6.60 6.50 1.84
CA PHE A 50 -5.82 5.27 1.81
C PHE A 50 -4.31 5.52 1.94
N TRP A 51 -3.59 4.49 2.37
CA TRP A 51 -2.15 4.41 2.28
C TRP A 51 -1.74 3.79 0.95
N LEU A 52 -0.91 4.51 0.19
CA LEU A 52 -0.29 4.03 -1.04
C LEU A 52 1.11 3.50 -0.71
N LYS A 53 1.35 2.22 -0.98
CA LYS A 53 2.66 1.59 -0.87
C LYS A 53 3.25 1.29 -2.25
N ILE A 54 4.44 1.80 -2.51
CA ILE A 54 5.18 1.58 -3.76
C ILE A 54 6.44 0.78 -3.45
N VAL A 55 6.65 -0.33 -4.17
CA VAL A 55 7.78 -1.24 -3.97
C VAL A 55 8.58 -1.38 -5.28
N PRO A 56 9.70 -0.64 -5.43
CA PRO A 56 10.59 -0.81 -6.57
C PRO A 56 11.25 -2.19 -6.57
N PRO A 57 11.45 -2.83 -7.73
CA PRO A 57 11.99 -4.18 -7.81
C PRO A 57 13.45 -4.22 -7.39
N ILE A 58 13.90 -5.39 -6.94
CA ILE A 58 15.32 -5.63 -6.66
C ILE A 58 16.05 -5.82 -7.99
N LYS A 59 17.00 -4.92 -8.27
CA LYS A 59 17.87 -5.00 -9.45
C LYS A 59 19.24 -5.48 -9.02
N THR A 60 19.81 -6.43 -9.77
CA THR A 60 21.19 -6.90 -9.56
C THR A 60 22.07 -6.31 -10.65
N GLY A 61 23.12 -5.59 -10.26
CA GLY A 61 24.08 -4.96 -11.16
C GLY A 61 25.51 -5.14 -10.69
N LYS A 62 26.49 -4.80 -11.53
CA LYS A 62 27.90 -4.75 -11.13
C LYS A 62 28.27 -3.31 -10.77
N ASN A 63 29.00 -3.12 -9.67
CA ASN A 63 29.58 -1.82 -9.35
C ASN A 63 30.83 -1.54 -10.21
N LYS A 64 31.44 -0.35 -10.05
CA LYS A 64 32.68 0.04 -10.75
C LYS A 64 33.86 -0.92 -10.53
N LYS A 65 33.81 -1.77 -9.49
CA LYS A 65 34.83 -2.78 -9.14
C LYS A 65 34.46 -4.20 -9.63
N GLY A 66 33.41 -4.34 -10.44
CA GLY A 66 32.94 -5.64 -10.95
C GLY A 66 32.18 -6.50 -9.93
N LYS A 67 32.01 -6.04 -8.68
CA LYS A 67 31.27 -6.77 -7.65
C LYS A 67 29.76 -6.66 -7.89
N LEU A 68 29.05 -7.78 -7.78
CA LEU A 68 27.60 -7.80 -7.80
C LEU A 68 27.03 -7.05 -6.59
N ILE A 69 26.15 -6.10 -6.86
CA ILE A 69 25.40 -5.34 -5.87
C ILE A 69 23.91 -5.44 -6.19
N LYS A 70 23.09 -5.49 -5.15
CA LYS A 70 21.63 -5.41 -5.26
C LYS A 70 21.19 -3.99 -4.95
N THR A 71 20.39 -3.36 -5.81
CA THR A 71 19.76 -2.05 -5.61
C THR A 71 18.23 -2.20 -5.64
N GLY A 72 17.50 -1.24 -5.06
CA GLY A 72 16.03 -1.33 -4.92
C GLY A 72 15.58 -2.26 -3.78
N GLY A 73 14.30 -2.65 -3.82
CA GLY A 73 13.65 -3.52 -2.82
C GLY A 73 13.23 -2.84 -1.52
N GLY A 74 13.47 -1.54 -1.37
CA GLY A 74 12.82 -0.74 -0.33
C GLY A 74 11.37 -0.43 -0.70
N SER A 75 10.69 0.37 0.11
CA SER A 75 9.34 0.82 -0.20
C SER A 75 9.06 2.21 0.32
N SER A 76 8.20 2.96 -0.37
CA SER A 76 7.59 4.17 0.18
C SER A 76 6.14 3.90 0.53
N VAL A 77 5.70 4.39 1.68
CA VAL A 77 4.30 4.35 2.13
C VAL A 77 3.87 5.78 2.39
N GLN A 78 2.80 6.25 1.77
CA GLN A 78 2.31 7.62 1.96
C GLN A 78 0.79 7.65 1.98
N PHE A 79 0.23 8.52 2.82
CA PHE A 79 -1.19 8.73 2.94
C PHE A 79 -1.71 9.60 1.79
N TYR A 80 -2.83 9.18 1.23
CA TYR A 80 -3.54 9.86 0.14
C TYR A 80 -5.00 10.06 0.51
N LYS A 81 -5.50 11.23 0.15
CA LYS A 81 -6.94 11.55 0.09
C LYS A 81 -7.29 11.87 -1.34
N LEU A 82 -8.15 11.06 -1.95
CA LEU A 82 -8.48 11.13 -3.36
C LEU A 82 -9.93 11.56 -3.55
N ASP A 83 -10.15 12.58 -4.37
CA ASP A 83 -11.48 13.07 -4.76
C ASP A 83 -11.83 12.47 -6.14
N CYS A 84 -12.81 11.56 -6.15
CA CYS A 84 -13.22 10.86 -7.36
C CYS A 84 -13.92 11.78 -8.36
N SER A 85 -14.63 12.80 -7.87
CA SER A 85 -15.44 13.74 -8.65
C SER A 85 -14.56 14.78 -9.35
N GLU A 86 -13.59 15.36 -8.63
CA GLU A 86 -12.72 16.41 -9.17
C GLU A 86 -11.44 15.86 -9.85
N LYS A 87 -11.19 14.55 -9.76
CA LYS A 87 -9.95 13.91 -10.28
C LYS A 87 -8.69 14.52 -9.69
N THR A 88 -8.74 14.80 -8.39
CA THR A 88 -7.62 15.37 -7.63
C THR A 88 -7.24 14.48 -6.45
N TYR A 89 -6.06 14.71 -5.90
CA TYR A 89 -5.62 14.06 -4.69
C TYR A 89 -4.86 15.03 -3.79
N SER A 90 -4.76 14.67 -2.52
CA SER A 90 -3.93 15.34 -1.53
C SER A 90 -3.05 14.28 -0.86
N THR A 91 -1.84 14.66 -0.46
CA THR A 91 -0.92 13.80 0.29
C THR A 91 -0.57 14.43 1.62
N SER A 92 -0.24 13.60 2.60
CA SER A 92 0.34 14.06 3.88
C SER A 92 1.47 13.14 4.31
N ASP A 93 1.29 12.47 5.46
CA ASP A 93 2.29 11.64 6.13
C ASP A 93 2.80 10.52 5.23
N GLY A 94 4.11 10.30 5.25
CA GLY A 94 4.71 9.15 4.60
C GLY A 94 6.02 8.71 5.23
N VAL A 95 6.48 7.54 4.84
CA VAL A 95 7.71 6.92 5.33
C VAL A 95 8.37 6.16 4.18
N ILE A 96 9.69 6.28 4.07
CA ILE A 96 10.52 5.50 3.18
C ILE A 96 11.27 4.46 4.00
N TYR A 97 11.14 3.21 3.58
CA TYR A 97 11.80 2.06 4.16
C TYR A 97 12.90 1.54 3.24
N ASP A 98 13.98 1.08 3.85
CA ASP A 98 14.97 0.27 3.18
C ASP A 98 14.42 -1.15 2.89
N ARG A 99 15.23 -1.98 2.24
CA ARG A 99 14.84 -3.36 1.90
C ARG A 99 14.69 -4.32 3.09
N ASN A 100 15.21 -3.92 4.25
CA ASN A 100 15.13 -4.71 5.47
C ASN A 100 13.93 -4.26 6.33
N GLY A 101 13.19 -3.23 5.89
CA GLY A 101 12.08 -2.64 6.63
C GLY A 101 12.50 -1.58 7.64
N GLU A 102 13.75 -1.10 7.58
CA GLU A 102 14.21 -0.01 8.43
C GLU A 102 13.82 1.34 7.83
N ILE A 103 13.43 2.29 8.69
CA ILE A 103 13.06 3.64 8.25
C ILE A 103 14.31 4.39 7.79
N ILE A 104 14.30 4.82 6.53
CA ILE A 104 15.32 5.72 5.96
C ILE A 104 14.92 7.17 6.21
N GLU A 105 13.66 7.50 5.94
CA GLU A 105 13.18 8.88 5.90
C GLU A 105 11.69 8.94 6.22
N LYS A 106 11.26 10.05 6.83
CA LYS A 106 9.85 10.40 7.00
C LYS A 106 9.50 11.55 6.08
N ILE A 107 8.36 11.44 5.40
CA ILE A 107 7.83 12.42 4.48
C ILE A 107 6.78 13.24 5.23
N TYR A 108 6.98 14.55 5.30
CA TYR A 108 6.07 15.50 5.97
C TYR A 108 5.56 16.59 5.01
N ASN A 109 5.64 16.32 3.71
CA ASN A 109 5.22 17.27 2.69
C ASN A 109 3.75 17.04 2.38
N ASP A 110 2.94 18.00 2.80
CA ASP A 110 1.55 18.03 2.40
C ASP A 110 1.42 18.59 0.99
N SER A 111 0.59 17.92 0.19
CA SER A 111 0.11 18.47 -1.07
C SER A 111 -1.41 18.46 -1.05
N TYR A 112 -2.02 19.50 -1.62
CA TYR A 112 -3.45 19.73 -1.56
C TYR A 112 -4.01 19.95 -2.96
N ASN A 113 -5.02 19.14 -3.33
CA ASN A 113 -5.76 19.23 -4.59
C ASN A 113 -4.87 19.14 -5.85
N ASP A 114 -3.83 18.30 -5.81
CA ASP A 114 -3.01 18.00 -6.97
C ASP A 114 -3.83 17.28 -8.04
N LYS A 115 -3.58 17.63 -9.30
CA LYS A 115 -4.25 17.00 -10.43
C LYS A 115 -3.61 15.65 -10.77
N ILE A 116 -4.44 14.67 -11.09
CA ILE A 116 -3.96 13.37 -11.57
C ILE A 116 -3.41 13.53 -12.98
N ILE A 117 -2.12 13.23 -13.14
CA ILE A 117 -1.44 13.26 -14.45
C ILE A 117 -1.71 11.92 -15.17
N PRO A 118 -2.31 11.93 -16.39
CA PRO A 118 -2.55 10.71 -17.15
C PRO A 118 -1.27 9.92 -17.45
N GLY A 119 -1.37 8.58 -17.46
CA GLY A 119 -0.24 7.70 -17.77
C GLY A 119 0.75 7.48 -16.62
N THR A 120 0.44 7.99 -15.43
CA THR A 120 1.24 7.78 -14.20
C THR A 120 0.66 6.67 -13.33
N VAL A 121 1.41 6.25 -12.31
CA VAL A 121 0.92 5.34 -11.25
C VAL A 121 -0.37 5.87 -10.63
N MET A 122 -0.42 7.18 -10.36
CA MET A 122 -1.60 7.80 -9.75
C MET A 122 -2.84 7.72 -10.63
N SER A 123 -2.68 7.79 -11.97
CA SER A 123 -3.80 7.56 -12.89
C SER A 123 -4.31 6.10 -12.86
N ALA A 124 -3.44 5.12 -12.63
CA ALA A 124 -3.87 3.73 -12.48
C ALA A 124 -4.58 3.50 -11.14
N VAL A 125 -4.06 4.09 -10.07
CA VAL A 125 -4.70 4.07 -8.74
C VAL A 125 -6.06 4.74 -8.79
N TYR A 126 -6.22 5.90 -9.44
CA TYR A 126 -7.52 6.55 -9.59
C TYR A 126 -8.57 5.63 -10.21
N ARG A 127 -8.23 4.95 -11.31
CA ARG A 127 -9.18 4.03 -11.97
C ARG A 127 -9.55 2.85 -11.06
N TYR A 128 -8.56 2.30 -10.36
CA TYR A 128 -8.81 1.23 -9.40
C TYR A 128 -9.74 1.69 -8.26
N VAL A 129 -9.52 2.90 -7.75
CA VAL A 129 -10.21 3.43 -6.57
C VAL A 129 -11.60 3.98 -6.89
N CYS A 130 -11.79 4.62 -8.04
CA CYS A 130 -13.02 5.36 -8.38
C CYS A 130 -13.83 4.77 -9.52
N GLU A 131 -13.25 3.92 -10.37
CA GLU A 131 -13.93 3.38 -11.57
C GLU A 131 -14.22 1.87 -11.45
N THR A 132 -13.84 1.23 -10.35
CA THR A 132 -13.99 -0.23 -10.14
C THR A 132 -15.24 -0.59 -9.31
N GLU A 133 -16.21 0.32 -9.20
CA GLU A 133 -17.55 0.06 -8.64
C GLU A 133 -18.57 -0.35 -9.74
#